data_AF-A0A2L0M0F0-F1
#
_entry.id   AF-A0A2L0M0F0-F1
#
_cell.length_a   1.000
_cell.length_b   1.000
_cell.length_c   1.000
_cell.angle_alpha   90.00
_cell.angle_beta   90.00
_cell.angle_gamma   90.00
#
_symmetry.space_group_name_H-M   'P 1'
#
loop_
_entity.id
_entity.type
_entity.pdbx_description
1 polymer ?
#
loop_
_entity_poly.entity_id
_entity_poly.type
_entity_poly.pdbx_seq_one_letter_code
_entity_poly.pdbx_strand_id
1 'polypeptide(L)' 'MNVYVENHTEHNRCWVRMDDWRVSFNTAVEAQQFVARLNARLNAPHSLDMLAGWSPRPGVTARADVPCTREA' A
#
# COMPACT_ATOMS: atom_id res chain seq x y z
N MET A 1 -12.58 -0.48 2.70
CA MET A 1 -11.38 -0.68 1.89
C MET A 1 -11.60 -1.89 1.00
N ASN A 2 -11.60 -1.70 -0.32
CA ASN A 2 -11.83 -2.78 -1.28
C ASN A 2 -10.51 -3.34 -1.79
N VAL A 3 -10.25 -4.62 -1.56
CA VAL A 3 -9.02 -5.30 -1.96
C VAL A 3 -9.33 -6.39 -3.00
N TYR A 4 -8.67 -6.34 -4.15
CA TYR A 4 -8.81 -7.36 -5.19
C TYR A 4 -7.48 -7.62 -5.91
N VAL A 5 -7.32 -8.85 -6.38
CA VAL A 5 -6.13 -9.30 -7.13
C VAL A 5 -6.48 -9.31 -8.61
N GLU A 6 -5.72 -8.57 -9.40
CA GLU A 6 -5.76 -8.59 -10.87
C GLU A 6 -4.58 -9.38 -11.40
N ASN A 7 -4.85 -10.41 -12.21
CA ASN A 7 -3.82 -11.16 -12.92
C ASN A 7 -3.71 -10.63 -14.34
N HIS A 8 -2.58 -9.99 -14.65
CA HIS A 8 -2.21 -9.63 -16.02
C HIS A 8 -1.38 -10.76 -16.63
N THR A 9 -2.07 -11.70 -17.26
CA THR A 9 -1.46 -12.85 -17.96
C THR A 9 -0.55 -12.41 -19.11
N GLU A 10 -0.89 -11.31 -19.78
CA GLU A 10 -0.10 -10.75 -20.90
C GLU A 10 1.30 -10.28 -20.49
N HIS A 11 1.46 -9.83 -19.24
CA HIS A 11 2.72 -9.32 -18.71
C HIS A 11 3.37 -10.24 -17.69
N ASN A 12 2.81 -11.44 -17.45
CA ASN A 12 3.20 -12.35 -16.36
C ASN A 12 3.34 -11.60 -15.02
N ARG A 13 2.41 -10.67 -14.74
CA ARG A 13 2.46 -9.81 -13.55
C ARG A 13 1.12 -9.85 -12.83
N CYS A 14 1.17 -9.75 -11.51
CA CYS A 14 0.00 -9.74 -10.65
C CYS A 14 -0.07 -8.41 -9.91
N TRP A 15 -1.23 -7.77 -9.88
CA TRP A 15 -1.44 -6.54 -9.14
C TRP A 15 -2.46 -6.77 -8.03
N VAL A 16 -2.23 -6.14 -6.89
CA VAL A 16 -3.21 -6.02 -5.82
C VAL A 16 -3.68 -4.57 -5.82
N ARG A 17 -4.97 -4.36 -6.05
CA ARG A 17 -5.60 -3.04 -5.98
C ARG A 17 -6.31 -2.86 -4.65
N MET A 18 -6.17 -1.66 -4.10
CA MET A 18 -6.74 -1.22 -2.83
C MET A 18 -7.29 0.19 -2.99
N ASP A 19 -8.57 0.33 -3.33
CA ASP A 19 -9.18 1.64 -3.60
C ASP A 19 -8.30 2.50 -4.56
N ASP A 20 -7.60 3.52 -4.05
CA ASP A 20 -6.67 4.40 -4.79
C ASP A 20 -5.23 3.86 -4.99
N TRP A 21 -4.86 2.78 -4.29
CA TRP A 21 -3.50 2.24 -4.26
C TRP A 21 -3.36 0.98 -5.11
N ARG A 22 -2.21 0.81 -5.75
CA ARG A 22 -1.86 -0.40 -6.50
C ARG A 22 -0.47 -0.90 -6.11
N VAL A 23 -0.37 -2.19 -5.83
CA VAL A 23 0.89 -2.87 -5.52
C VAL A 23 1.13 -3.98 -6.54
N SER A 24 2.31 -4.02 -7.16
CA SER A 24 2.66 -5.02 -8.16
C SER A 24 3.54 -6.13 -7.62
N PHE A 25 3.28 -7.36 -8.05
CA PHE A 25 4.00 -8.58 -7.71
C PHE A 25 4.39 -9.34 -8.97
N ASN A 26 5.48 -10.11 -8.87
CA ASN A 26 5.95 -10.97 -9.96
C ASN A 26 5.18 -12.29 -9.99
N THR A 27 4.67 -12.76 -8.85
CA THR A 27 3.91 -14.02 -8.77
C THR A 27 2.54 -13.83 -8.12
N ALA A 28 1.58 -14.68 -8.52
CA ALA A 28 0.25 -14.70 -7.91
C ALA A 28 0.31 -15.14 -6.43
N VAL A 29 1.27 -16.00 -6.09
CA VAL A 29 1.49 -16.49 -4.72
C VAL A 29 1.87 -15.34 -3.78
N GLU A 30 2.81 -14.49 -4.19
CA GLU A 30 3.21 -13.31 -3.40
C GLU A 30 2.05 -12.34 -3.23
N ALA A 31 1.28 -12.09 -4.29
CA ALA A 31 0.10 -11.24 -4.24
C ALA A 31 -0.95 -11.77 -3.25
N GLN A 32 -1.20 -13.08 -3.25
CA GLN A 32 -2.14 -13.72 -2.31
C GLN A 32 -1.64 -13.67 -0.86
N GLN A 33 -0.36 -13.95 -0.61
CA GLN A 33 0.22 -13.85 0.73
C GLN A 33 0.13 -12.44 1.29
N PHE A 34 0.34 -11.43 0.43
CA PHE A 34 0.19 -10.04 0.80
C PHE A 34 -1.26 -9.69 1.14
N VAL A 35 -2.24 -10.11 0.33
CA VAL A 35 -3.67 -9.92 0.64
C VAL A 35 -4.05 -10.61 1.95
N ALA A 36 -3.57 -11.83 2.20
CA ALA A 36 -3.84 -12.54 3.44
C ALA A 36 -3.31 -11.78 4.68
N ARG A 37 -2.07 -11.29 4.62
CA ARG A 37 -1.47 -10.46 5.68
C ARG A 37 -2.20 -9.14 5.87
N LEU A 38 -2.58 -8.49 4.78
CA LEU A 38 -3.32 -7.24 4.80
C LEU A 38 -4.69 -7.44 5.46
N ASN A 39 -5.43 -8.47 5.05
CA ASN A 39 -6.74 -8.76 5.60
C ASN A 39 -6.64 -9.14 7.09
N ALA A 40 -5.62 -9.90 7.48
CA ALA A 40 -5.35 -10.20 8.89
C ALA A 40 -5.09 -8.93 9.70
N ARG A 41 -4.34 -7.96 9.14
CA ARG A 41 -4.14 -6.66 9.79
C ARG A 41 -5.42 -5.85 9.86
N LEU A 42 -6.21 -5.77 8.79
CA LEU A 42 -7.47 -5.03 8.79
C LEU A 42 -8.46 -5.57 9.82
N ASN A 43 -8.57 -6.89 9.95
CA ASN A 43 -9.48 -7.56 10.88
C ASN A 43 -8.88 -7.77 12.28
N ALA A 44 -7.61 -7.45 12.50
CA ALA A 44 -7.03 -7.56 13.83
C ALA A 44 -7.77 -6.61 14.80
N PRO A 45 -7.97 -7.00 16.06
CA PRO A 45 -8.50 -6.10 17.07
C PRO A 45 -7.51 -4.97 17.29
N HIS A 46 -7.79 -3.80 16.70
CA HIS A 46 -7.03 -2.58 16.92
C HIS A 46 -7.53 -1.94 18.21
N SER A 47 -6.68 -1.81 19.22
CA SER A 47 -7.02 -1.02 20.40
C SER A 47 -7.19 0.45 19.99
N LEU A 48 -8.40 0.99 20.14
CA LEU A 48 -8.68 2.42 19.94
C LEU A 48 -7.73 3.32 20.76
N ASP A 49 -7.32 2.84 21.94
CA ASP A 49 -6.37 3.51 22.83
C ASP A 49 -4.99 3.74 22.20
N MET A 50 -4.50 2.83 21.34
CA MET A 50 -3.26 3.03 20.57
C MET A 50 -3.42 4.05 19.43
N LEU A 51 -4.63 4.21 18.89
CA LEU A 51 -4.93 5.14 17.79
C LEU A 51 -5.18 6.56 18.30
N ALA A 52 -5.63 6.71 19.55
CA ALA A 52 -5.90 8.00 20.19
C ALA A 52 -4.63 8.86 20.43
N GLY A 53 -3.43 8.26 20.39
CA GLY A 53 -2.16 8.98 20.44
C GLY A 53 -1.76 9.65 19.11
N TRP A 54 -2.41 9.29 17.99
CA TRP A 54 -2.10 9.86 16.67
C TRP A 54 -2.94 11.12 16.42
N SER A 55 -2.62 12.20 17.13
CA SER A 55 -3.05 13.53 16.70
C SER A 55 -2.48 13.78 15.29
N PRO A 56 -3.29 14.18 14.28
CA PRO A 56 -2.76 14.63 13.01
C PRO A 56 -1.86 15.82 13.30
N ARG A 57 -0.53 15.63 13.29
CA ARG A 57 0.40 16.75 13.46
C ARG A 57 0.10 17.76 12.35
N PRO A 58 -0.34 18.99 12.68
CA PRO A 58 -0.48 20.01 11.67
C PRO A 58 0.94 20.46 11.32
N GLY A 59 1.53 19.90 10.25
CA GLY A 59 2.87 20.31 9.84
C GLY A 59 3.65 19.32 9.01
N VAL A 60 3.11 18.88 7.87
CA VAL A 60 3.96 18.66 6.69
C VAL A 60 3.33 19.47 5.56
N THR A 61 3.66 20.75 5.55
CA THR A 61 3.57 21.58 4.35
C THR A 61 4.34 20.87 3.24
N ALA A 62 3.70 20.74 2.08
CA ALA A 62 4.33 20.36 0.84
C ALA A 62 5.69 21.08 0.69
N ARG A 63 6.79 20.30 0.70
CA ARG A 63 8.08 20.72 0.14
C ARG A 63 8.27 19.84 -1.08
N ALA A 64 7.84 20.37 -2.22
CA ALA A 64 8.70 21.11 -3.15
C ALA A 64 9.57 20.14 -3.94
N ASP A 65 9.32 20.12 -5.26
CA ASP A 65 10.13 19.57 -6.33
C ASP A 65 11.62 19.47 -5.96
N VAL A 66 12.12 18.24 -5.89
CA VAL A 66 13.53 17.97 -6.10
C VAL A 66 13.72 17.74 -7.60
N PRO A 67 14.30 18.69 -8.36
CA PRO A 67 14.81 18.34 -9.68
C PRO A 67 15.99 17.39 -9.47
N CYS A 68 15.87 16.19 -10.03
CA CYS A 68 16.94 15.21 -10.09
C CYS A 68 18.09 15.81 -10.93
N THR A 69 19.11 16.36 -10.28
CA THR A 69 20.37 16.71 -10.93
C THR A 69 21.18 15.44 -11.14
N ARG A 70 21.31 15.06 -12.42
CA ARG A 70 22.26 14.09 -12.94
C ARG A 70 23.64 14.72 -12.90
N GLU A 71 24.53 14.22 -12.06
CA GLU A 71 25.96 14.57 -12.09
C GLU A 71 26.73 13.65 -13.05
N ALA A 72 27.82 14.20 -13.58
CA ALA A 72 28.46 13.93 -14.87
C ALA A 72 29.17 12.57 -15.00
#